data_AF-A0A3B6VHJ4-F1
#
_entry.id   AF-A0A3B6VHJ4-F1
#
_cell.length_a   1.000
_cell.length_b   1.000
_cell.length_c   1.000
_cell.angle_alpha   90.00
_cell.angle_beta   90.00
_cell.angle_gamma   90.00
#
_symmetry.space_group_name_H-M   'P 1'
#
loop_
_entity.id
_entity.type
_entity.pdbx_description
1 polymer ?
#
loop_
_entity_poly.entity_id
_entity_poly.type
_entity_poly.pdbx_seq_one_letter_code
_entity_poly.pdbx_strand_id
1 'polypeptide(L)'
;MGFEWIYINPITYPGFSGSLYAAKDYYKYNENFFSSAEANIAEKELKDFLKYCKKNNIKVMIDLVINHSSKDSVLVDEHFEWYLLDDEGKLKSPGAWDNGVWIEWGDLASFNNEKPEDGDNSIWSYWKELILHNLSLGFDGFRCDAAYKVNKDLWIYLIGIAKTKKKDTVFFAESLGCSMEDTLSLIEAGFDYVASSAKWWDYESEWFIEQYDLAREKSKQIAFPSNHDTLRLINEYNGNIWQVMQRFLFTAIVCDMWMITLGDEYGFYNRCDVVKGNEFENISYDLSEFIKDIGNYIKNNDILANCGKIVSIDLQEKKLIEELKKKLENSQEENNINNDNEEEEKKNPLKRFYKYSLDEKDVVLIVINTSEDKETLEIDKYNIIEDISFNNRVNNFESGVVEFLPYQLKIFKVVKTISYNLEG
;
A
#
# COMPACT_ATOMS: atom_id res chain seq x y z
N MET A 1 11.22 5.94 -15.97
CA MET A 1 10.29 5.00 -15.30
C MET A 1 8.80 5.27 -15.57
N GLY A 2 8.37 6.49 -15.95
CA GLY A 2 6.97 6.70 -16.37
C GLY A 2 5.96 6.96 -15.24
N PHE A 3 6.44 7.19 -14.01
CA PHE A 3 5.61 7.65 -12.90
C PHE A 3 5.09 9.07 -13.13
N GLU A 4 3.85 9.30 -12.68
CA GLU A 4 3.14 10.58 -12.79
C GLU A 4 3.06 11.31 -11.44
N TRP A 5 3.50 10.65 -10.37
CA TRP A 5 3.52 11.16 -9.00
C TRP A 5 4.88 10.95 -8.34
N ILE A 6 5.28 11.91 -7.52
CA ILE A 6 6.33 11.77 -6.52
C ILE A 6 5.70 12.01 -5.16
N TYR A 7 5.94 11.10 -4.23
CA TYR A 7 5.66 11.27 -2.82
C TYR A 7 6.98 11.58 -2.11
N ILE A 8 6.99 12.64 -1.28
CA ILE A 8 8.12 12.96 -0.42
C ILE A 8 7.73 12.80 1.06
N ASN A 9 8.65 12.23 1.83
CA ASN A 9 8.59 12.19 3.29
C ASN A 9 8.53 13.62 3.88
N PRO A 10 8.26 13.77 5.20
CA PRO A 10 8.29 15.09 5.82
C PRO A 10 9.64 15.78 5.60
N ILE A 11 9.55 17.09 5.29
CA ILE A 11 10.71 17.97 5.08
C ILE A 11 10.81 19.05 6.15
N THR A 12 9.95 18.98 7.16
CA THR A 12 9.88 19.94 8.27
C THR A 12 11.05 19.76 9.23
N TYR A 13 11.34 20.79 10.01
CA TYR A 13 12.43 20.76 10.98
C TYR A 13 12.15 19.70 12.07
N PRO A 14 13.02 18.68 12.22
CA PRO A 14 12.78 17.58 13.15
C PRO A 14 13.13 17.98 14.59
N GLY A 15 12.57 17.24 15.54
CA GLY A 15 12.88 17.34 16.96
C GLY A 15 14.19 16.67 17.32
N PHE A 16 14.42 16.54 18.63
CA PHE A 16 15.69 16.06 19.18
C PHE A 16 16.13 14.67 18.70
N SER A 17 15.19 13.82 18.26
CA SER A 17 15.51 12.49 17.72
C SER A 17 16.08 12.54 16.30
N GLY A 18 15.87 13.64 15.57
CA GLY A 18 16.22 13.78 14.15
C GLY A 18 15.29 13.06 13.19
N SER A 19 14.28 12.33 13.69
CA SER A 19 13.30 11.63 12.84
C SER A 19 12.49 12.62 12.01
N LEU A 20 12.35 12.36 10.71
CA LEU A 20 11.48 13.15 9.81
C LEU A 20 10.02 13.16 10.29
N TYR A 21 9.57 12.10 10.96
CA TYR A 21 8.22 12.00 11.49
C TYR A 21 8.06 12.66 12.88
N ALA A 22 9.16 13.05 13.52
CA ALA A 22 9.15 13.79 14.78
C ALA A 22 9.21 15.31 14.52
N ALA A 23 8.16 15.89 13.94
CA ALA A 23 8.13 17.32 13.61
C ALA A 23 8.29 18.19 14.87
N LYS A 24 9.24 19.15 14.84
CA LYS A 24 9.40 20.16 15.89
C LYS A 24 8.77 21.50 15.53
N ASP A 25 8.84 21.87 14.27
CA ASP A 25 8.27 23.11 13.76
C ASP A 25 7.77 22.88 12.33
N TYR A 26 6.45 22.93 12.13
CA TYR A 26 5.80 22.65 10.85
C TYR A 26 6.04 23.72 9.78
N TYR A 27 6.51 24.92 10.18
CA TYR A 27 6.79 26.03 9.27
C TYR A 27 8.29 26.33 9.13
N LYS A 28 9.14 25.48 9.71
CA LYS A 28 10.57 25.42 9.41
C LYS A 28 10.91 24.13 8.68
N TYR A 29 12.02 24.17 7.98
CA TYR A 29 12.47 23.11 7.10
C TYR A 29 13.74 22.47 7.62
N ASN A 30 13.89 21.16 7.37
CA ASN A 30 15.10 20.43 7.71
C ASN A 30 16.27 20.88 6.82
N GLU A 31 17.33 21.39 7.44
CA GLU A 31 18.51 21.92 6.75
C GLU A 31 19.27 20.89 5.91
N ASN A 32 19.03 19.59 6.14
CA ASN A 32 19.62 18.53 5.32
C ASN A 32 19.07 18.50 3.88
N PHE A 33 17.92 19.12 3.62
CA PHE A 33 17.27 19.11 2.30
C PHE A 33 17.42 20.41 1.51
N PHE A 34 17.85 21.49 2.15
CA PHE A 34 17.86 22.83 1.58
C PHE A 34 19.23 23.47 1.72
N SER A 35 19.54 24.44 0.86
CA SER A 35 20.82 25.16 0.97
C SER A 35 20.92 26.04 2.22
N SER A 36 19.79 26.32 2.87
CA SER A 36 19.68 27.10 4.10
C SER A 36 18.43 26.73 4.89
N ALA A 37 18.51 26.81 6.22
CA ALA A 37 17.37 26.66 7.12
C ALA A 37 16.41 27.89 7.11
N GLU A 38 16.78 28.98 6.44
CA GLU A 38 15.91 30.14 6.29
C GLU A 38 14.66 29.80 5.46
N ALA A 39 13.48 29.96 6.05
CA ALA A 39 12.21 29.52 5.44
C ALA A 39 11.96 30.10 4.03
N ASN A 40 12.29 31.38 3.81
CA ASN A 40 12.18 32.03 2.50
C ASN A 40 13.10 31.41 1.43
N ILE A 41 14.27 30.90 1.82
CA ILE A 41 15.20 30.23 0.90
C ILE A 41 14.69 28.81 0.62
N ALA A 42 14.41 28.03 1.68
CA ALA A 42 13.90 26.67 1.56
C ALA A 42 12.60 26.59 0.75
N GLU A 43 11.63 27.47 1.02
CA GLU A 43 10.38 27.53 0.25
C GLU A 43 10.59 27.89 -1.22
N LYS A 44 11.59 28.74 -1.51
CA LYS A 44 11.90 29.10 -2.90
C LYS A 44 12.44 27.88 -3.64
N GLU A 45 13.39 27.16 -3.05
CA GLU A 45 13.95 25.92 -3.62
C GLU A 45 12.87 24.85 -3.81
N LEU A 46 11.99 24.70 -2.82
CA LEU A 46 10.85 23.79 -2.89
C LEU A 46 9.88 24.19 -4.02
N LYS A 47 9.52 25.47 -4.14
CA LYS A 47 8.67 25.98 -5.23
C LYS A 47 9.32 25.75 -6.60
N ASP A 48 10.64 25.93 -6.71
CA ASP A 48 11.40 25.67 -7.94
C ASP A 48 11.36 24.17 -8.32
N PHE A 49 11.53 23.27 -7.34
CA PHE A 49 11.36 21.82 -7.51
C PHE A 49 9.94 21.45 -7.96
N LEU A 50 8.90 21.92 -7.25
CA LEU A 50 7.51 21.65 -7.59
C LEU A 50 7.14 22.16 -8.99
N LYS A 51 7.64 23.34 -9.37
CA LYS A 51 7.48 23.90 -10.72
C LYS A 51 8.19 23.05 -11.78
N TYR A 52 9.37 22.52 -11.48
CA TYR A 52 10.07 21.59 -12.36
C TYR A 52 9.28 20.30 -12.56
N CYS A 53 8.77 19.68 -11.49
CA CYS A 53 7.91 18.50 -11.57
C CYS A 53 6.67 18.76 -12.42
N LYS A 54 5.95 19.86 -12.15
CA LYS A 54 4.77 20.26 -12.90
C LYS A 54 5.04 20.46 -14.39
N LYS A 55 6.17 21.07 -14.76
CA LYS A 55 6.58 21.25 -16.17
C LYS A 55 6.79 19.90 -16.89
N ASN A 56 7.15 18.87 -16.14
CA ASN A 56 7.35 17.51 -16.62
C ASN A 56 6.11 16.61 -16.43
N ASN A 57 4.94 17.18 -16.13
CA ASN A 57 3.69 16.45 -15.85
C ASN A 57 3.80 15.46 -14.67
N ILE A 58 4.66 15.76 -13.69
CA ILE A 58 4.80 15.01 -12.46
C ILE A 58 4.11 15.80 -11.35
N LYS A 59 3.13 15.18 -10.71
CA LYS A 59 2.47 15.71 -9.52
C LYS A 59 3.27 15.36 -8.27
N VAL A 60 3.19 16.19 -7.24
CA VAL A 60 3.93 15.94 -5.99
C VAL A 60 3.00 15.95 -4.81
N MET A 61 3.09 14.92 -3.97
CA MET A 61 2.44 14.88 -2.67
C MET A 61 3.48 14.91 -1.54
N ILE A 62 3.13 15.55 -0.44
CA ILE A 62 3.95 15.62 0.78
C ILE A 62 3.29 14.79 1.88
N ASP A 63 4.11 14.20 2.74
CA ASP A 63 3.63 13.56 3.96
C ASP A 63 3.03 14.58 4.95
N LEU A 64 1.86 14.26 5.49
CA LEU A 64 1.12 15.08 6.45
C LEU A 64 1.01 14.33 7.77
N VAL A 65 1.85 14.72 8.73
CA VAL A 65 1.93 14.13 10.07
C VAL A 65 1.22 15.03 11.06
N ILE A 66 -0.07 14.78 11.30
CA ILE A 66 -0.90 15.57 12.24
C ILE A 66 -1.42 14.76 13.42
N ASN A 67 -1.02 13.49 13.53
CA ASN A 67 -1.41 12.61 14.63
C ASN A 67 -0.48 12.76 15.85
N HIS A 68 0.78 13.16 15.63
CA HIS A 68 1.78 13.43 16.66
C HIS A 68 2.80 14.49 16.21
N SER A 69 3.61 14.97 17.16
CA SER A 69 4.83 15.76 16.91
C SER A 69 5.98 15.25 17.78
N SER A 70 7.18 15.83 17.66
CA SER A 70 8.23 15.59 18.66
C SER A 70 7.83 16.17 20.03
N LYS A 71 8.35 15.60 21.12
CA LYS A 71 8.18 16.11 22.48
C LYS A 71 8.83 17.47 22.73
N ASP A 72 9.81 17.87 21.91
CA ASP A 72 10.41 19.21 21.97
C ASP A 72 9.89 20.14 20.85
N SER A 73 8.69 19.84 20.33
CA SER A 73 7.97 20.69 19.39
C SER A 73 7.64 22.05 19.99
N VAL A 74 7.70 23.09 19.17
CA VAL A 74 7.27 24.45 19.54
C VAL A 74 5.81 24.45 20.01
N LEU A 75 4.98 23.58 19.45
CA LEU A 75 3.58 23.45 19.85
C LEU A 75 3.41 22.88 21.26
N VAL A 76 4.39 22.12 21.79
CA VAL A 76 4.34 21.65 23.19
C VAL A 76 4.47 22.83 24.15
N ASP A 77 5.34 23.78 23.83
CA ASP A 77 5.56 24.97 24.66
C ASP A 77 4.43 26.00 24.51
N GLU A 78 3.94 26.19 23.28
CA GLU A 78 2.94 27.22 22.96
C GLU A 78 1.49 26.77 23.18
N HIS A 79 1.22 25.47 23.02
CA HIS A 79 -0.12 24.88 22.99
C HIS A 79 -0.17 23.49 23.64
N PHE A 80 0.33 23.39 24.88
CA PHE A 80 0.36 22.13 25.63
C PHE A 80 -1.03 21.46 25.73
N GLU A 81 -2.10 22.26 25.76
CA GLU A 81 -3.50 21.80 25.79
C GLU A 81 -3.93 21.01 24.53
N TRP A 82 -3.16 21.10 23.44
CA TRP A 82 -3.42 20.33 22.22
C TRP A 82 -2.93 18.88 22.29
N TYR A 83 -2.29 18.46 23.39
CA TYR A 83 -1.72 17.13 23.52
C TYR A 83 -2.52 16.23 24.44
N LEU A 84 -2.51 14.94 24.13
CA LEU A 84 -3.01 13.92 25.04
C LEU A 84 -2.02 13.74 26.19
N LEU A 85 -2.55 13.59 27.40
CA LEU A 85 -1.78 13.28 28.60
C LEU A 85 -2.03 11.83 29.03
N ASP A 86 -1.01 11.21 29.63
CA ASP A 86 -1.15 9.95 30.33
C ASP A 86 -1.75 10.14 31.74
N ASP A 87 -1.93 9.04 32.47
CA ASP A 87 -2.50 9.04 33.82
C ASP A 87 -1.62 9.79 34.84
N GLU A 88 -0.35 10.06 34.51
CA GLU A 88 0.59 10.83 35.33
C GLU A 88 0.64 12.31 34.94
N GLY A 89 -0.16 12.74 33.95
CA GLY A 89 -0.21 14.11 33.44
C GLY A 89 0.97 14.47 32.52
N LYS A 90 1.70 13.49 31.98
CA LYS A 90 2.79 13.70 31.01
C LYS A 90 2.29 13.51 29.58
N LEU A 91 3.04 14.04 28.61
CA LEU A 91 2.74 13.87 27.19
C LEU A 91 2.67 12.39 26.80
N LYS A 92 1.50 11.97 26.32
CA LYS A 92 1.24 10.60 25.88
C LYS A 92 1.99 10.31 24.58
N SER A 93 2.82 9.29 24.60
CA SER A 93 3.57 8.85 23.42
C SER A 93 2.72 7.88 22.58
N PRO A 94 2.71 8.02 21.25
CA PRO A 94 2.11 7.03 20.36
C PRO A 94 2.93 5.73 20.34
N GLY A 95 2.35 4.68 19.79
CA GLY A 95 3.02 3.40 19.60
C GLY A 95 2.23 2.47 18.69
N ALA A 96 2.85 1.33 18.38
CA ALA A 96 2.27 0.29 17.55
C ALA A 96 2.59 -1.09 18.10
N TRP A 97 1.75 -2.07 17.75
CA TRP A 97 2.04 -3.47 18.00
C TRP A 97 2.95 -4.01 16.91
N ASP A 98 4.11 -4.53 17.29
CA ASP A 98 5.03 -5.24 16.42
C ASP A 98 5.27 -6.65 16.99
N ASN A 99 4.91 -7.68 16.22
CA ASN A 99 5.06 -9.09 16.62
C ASN A 99 4.51 -9.42 18.04
N GLY A 100 3.37 -8.82 18.41
CA GLY A 100 2.74 -9.04 19.71
C GLY A 100 3.37 -8.25 20.87
N VAL A 101 4.32 -7.35 20.59
CA VAL A 101 4.92 -6.44 21.56
C VAL A 101 4.49 -5.01 21.26
N TRP A 102 4.03 -4.29 22.27
CA TRP A 102 3.77 -2.85 22.14
C TRP A 102 5.09 -2.08 22.14
N ILE A 103 5.38 -1.36 21.05
CA ILE A 103 6.52 -0.47 20.92
C ILE A 103 6.01 0.96 21.05
N GLU A 104 6.43 1.63 22.12
CA GLU A 104 6.17 3.05 22.33
C GLU A 104 7.28 3.91 21.70
N TRP A 105 6.88 4.95 20.96
CA TRP A 105 7.80 5.92 20.38
C TRP A 105 8.00 7.10 21.33
N GLY A 106 8.94 6.91 22.26
CA GLY A 106 9.15 7.83 23.39
C GLY A 106 9.64 9.24 23.03
N ASP A 107 10.00 9.52 21.77
CA ASP A 107 10.33 10.85 21.27
C ASP A 107 9.13 11.66 20.78
N LEU A 108 7.97 11.01 20.62
CA LEU A 108 6.76 11.58 20.06
C LEU A 108 5.73 11.94 21.14
N ALA A 109 4.92 12.96 20.85
CA ALA A 109 3.79 13.41 21.65
C ALA A 109 2.52 13.40 20.81
N SER A 110 1.48 12.70 21.28
CA SER A 110 0.22 12.52 20.56
C SER A 110 -0.66 13.76 20.67
N PHE A 111 -1.20 14.24 19.55
CA PHE A 111 -2.17 15.33 19.55
C PHE A 111 -3.54 14.85 20.00
N ASN A 112 -4.26 15.72 20.71
CA ASN A 112 -5.68 15.61 20.93
C ASN A 112 -6.42 16.29 19.77
N ASN A 113 -6.70 15.53 18.72
CA ASN A 113 -7.43 16.02 17.54
C ASN A 113 -8.96 15.92 17.67
N GLU A 114 -9.48 15.68 18.87
CA GLU A 114 -10.92 15.67 19.10
C GLU A 114 -11.53 17.04 18.89
N LYS A 115 -12.81 17.05 18.51
CA LYS A 115 -13.57 18.28 18.36
C LYS A 115 -13.82 18.90 19.75
N PRO A 116 -13.36 20.14 20.03
CA PRO A 116 -13.59 20.79 21.31
C PRO A 116 -15.08 21.03 21.56
N GLU A 117 -15.54 20.84 22.80
CA GLU A 117 -16.95 21.04 23.19
C GLU A 117 -17.42 22.49 23.01
N ASP A 118 -16.51 23.46 23.16
CA ASP A 118 -16.81 24.89 23.14
C ASP A 118 -16.73 25.53 21.74
N GLY A 119 -16.40 24.74 20.70
CA GLY A 119 -16.43 25.16 19.29
C GLY A 119 -15.25 26.02 18.80
N ASP A 120 -14.29 26.37 19.66
CA ASP A 120 -13.04 27.02 19.23
C ASP A 120 -12.02 25.96 18.76
N ASN A 121 -11.87 25.87 17.45
CA ASN A 121 -11.14 24.82 16.74
C ASN A 121 -9.68 25.25 16.50
N SER A 122 -8.92 25.58 17.56
CA SER A 122 -7.58 26.19 17.42
C SER A 122 -6.57 25.26 16.73
N ILE A 123 -6.49 23.99 17.13
CA ILE A 123 -5.64 22.99 16.45
C ILE A 123 -6.14 22.64 15.04
N TRP A 124 -7.45 22.50 14.83
CA TRP A 124 -8.01 22.28 13.48
C TRP A 124 -7.72 23.45 12.54
N SER A 125 -7.75 24.68 13.05
CA SER A 125 -7.39 25.89 12.31
C SER A 125 -5.91 25.89 11.95
N TYR A 126 -5.03 25.46 12.86
CA TYR A 126 -3.61 25.28 12.58
C TYR A 126 -3.39 24.29 11.43
N TRP A 127 -4.06 23.12 11.45
CA TRP A 127 -3.97 22.13 10.36
C TRP A 127 -4.55 22.64 9.04
N LYS A 128 -5.64 23.40 9.09
CA LYS A 128 -6.18 24.08 7.90
C LYS A 128 -5.13 25.02 7.28
N GLU A 129 -4.50 25.88 8.08
CA GLU A 129 -3.48 26.80 7.57
C GLU A 129 -2.27 26.03 7.03
N LEU A 130 -1.86 24.93 7.68
CA LEU A 130 -0.77 24.08 7.18
C LEU A 130 -1.09 23.46 5.80
N ILE A 131 -2.30 22.95 5.61
CA ILE A 131 -2.75 22.43 4.30
C ILE A 131 -2.76 23.55 3.26
N LEU A 132 -3.38 24.70 3.58
CA LEU A 132 -3.46 25.83 2.65
C LEU A 132 -2.08 26.38 2.30
N HIS A 133 -1.16 26.41 3.27
CA HIS A 133 0.23 26.77 3.08
C HIS A 133 0.90 25.83 2.08
N ASN A 134 0.87 24.51 2.31
CA ASN A 134 1.45 23.52 1.41
C ASN A 134 0.84 23.58 -0.01
N LEU A 135 -0.48 23.76 -0.13
CA LEU A 135 -1.13 23.96 -1.43
C LEU A 135 -0.65 25.25 -2.12
N SER A 136 -0.34 26.30 -1.35
CA SER A 136 0.21 27.56 -1.89
C SER A 136 1.66 27.43 -2.38
N LEU A 137 2.44 26.49 -1.80
CA LEU A 137 3.78 26.15 -2.29
C LEU A 137 3.71 25.42 -3.64
N GLY A 138 2.66 24.64 -3.86
CA GLY A 138 2.36 24.03 -5.16
C GLY A 138 2.10 22.52 -5.12
N PHE A 139 2.07 21.90 -3.94
CA PHE A 139 1.76 20.47 -3.80
C PHE A 139 0.40 20.10 -4.41
N ASP A 140 0.30 18.89 -4.95
CA ASP A 140 -0.89 18.32 -5.61
C ASP A 140 -1.66 17.35 -4.73
N GLY A 141 -1.10 16.98 -3.58
CA GLY A 141 -1.76 16.08 -2.65
C GLY A 141 -1.01 15.87 -1.36
N PHE A 142 -1.58 15.02 -0.51
CA PHE A 142 -1.05 14.67 0.80
C PHE A 142 -1.10 13.14 0.97
N ARG A 143 0.01 12.55 1.41
CA ARG A 143 -0.01 11.23 2.06
C ARG A 143 -0.19 11.50 3.54
N CYS A 144 -1.24 10.98 4.16
CA CYS A 144 -1.55 11.23 5.56
C CYS A 144 -1.03 10.11 6.42
N ASP A 145 -0.08 10.42 7.30
CA ASP A 145 0.57 9.49 8.21
C ASP A 145 -0.38 8.97 9.29
N ALA A 146 -0.38 7.66 9.51
CA ALA A 146 -1.21 6.97 10.49
C ALA A 146 -2.63 7.56 10.51
N ALA A 147 -3.26 7.67 9.33
CA ALA A 147 -4.44 8.50 9.15
C ALA A 147 -5.60 8.06 10.07
N TYR A 148 -5.65 6.77 10.39
CA TYR A 148 -6.61 6.15 11.31
C TYR A 148 -6.43 6.57 12.79
N LYS A 149 -5.32 7.22 13.16
CA LYS A 149 -5.09 7.81 14.48
C LYS A 149 -5.65 9.23 14.62
N VAL A 150 -6.26 9.77 13.56
CA VAL A 150 -6.83 11.11 13.52
C VAL A 150 -8.35 11.01 13.34
N ASN A 151 -9.08 11.84 14.07
CA ASN A 151 -10.54 11.86 14.05
C ASN A 151 -11.09 12.09 12.62
N LYS A 152 -12.11 11.31 12.24
CA LYS A 152 -12.78 11.37 10.93
C LYS A 152 -13.34 12.74 10.58
N ASP A 153 -13.95 13.45 11.52
CA ASP A 153 -14.55 14.77 11.26
C ASP A 153 -13.48 15.82 10.95
N LEU A 154 -12.29 15.70 11.55
CA LEU A 154 -11.15 16.55 11.19
C LEU A 154 -10.74 16.28 9.74
N TRP A 155 -10.67 15.02 9.32
CA TRP A 155 -10.37 14.69 7.91
C TRP A 155 -11.40 15.25 6.95
N ILE A 156 -12.70 15.10 7.24
CA ILE A 156 -13.79 15.68 6.43
C ILE A 156 -13.59 17.19 6.26
N TYR A 157 -13.28 17.87 7.36
CA TYR A 157 -13.01 19.30 7.36
C TYR A 157 -11.79 19.67 6.50
N LEU A 158 -10.64 19.03 6.75
CA LEU A 158 -9.38 19.33 6.06
C LEU A 158 -9.43 19.02 4.57
N ILE A 159 -9.95 17.85 4.19
CA ILE A 159 -10.13 17.43 2.80
C ILE A 159 -11.09 18.38 2.08
N GLY A 160 -12.20 18.75 2.73
CA GLY A 160 -13.17 19.70 2.19
C GLY A 160 -12.55 21.07 1.90
N ILE A 161 -11.75 21.60 2.83
CA ILE A 161 -11.05 22.88 2.64
C ILE A 161 -10.03 22.79 1.50
N ALA A 162 -9.21 21.74 1.47
CA ALA A 162 -8.21 21.52 0.43
C ALA A 162 -8.84 21.44 -0.97
N LYS A 163 -9.89 20.62 -1.13
CA LYS A 163 -10.60 20.47 -2.41
C LYS A 163 -11.38 21.72 -2.81
N THR A 164 -11.83 22.54 -1.85
CA THR A 164 -12.38 23.88 -2.15
C THR A 164 -11.32 24.82 -2.73
N LYS A 165 -10.10 24.79 -2.17
CA LYS A 165 -8.98 25.61 -2.66
C LYS A 165 -8.43 25.13 -4.01
N LYS A 166 -8.30 23.81 -4.17
CA LYS A 166 -7.77 23.13 -5.36
C LYS A 166 -8.49 21.79 -5.53
N LYS A 167 -9.48 21.76 -6.43
CA LYS A 167 -10.40 20.63 -6.63
C LYS A 167 -9.72 19.28 -6.87
N ASP A 168 -8.60 19.30 -7.59
CA ASP A 168 -7.87 18.09 -7.98
C ASP A 168 -6.83 17.63 -6.93
N THR A 169 -6.88 18.19 -5.71
CA THR A 169 -6.02 17.76 -4.61
C THR A 169 -6.35 16.31 -4.21
N VAL A 170 -5.32 15.47 -4.15
CA VAL A 170 -5.42 14.06 -3.80
C VAL A 170 -5.03 13.83 -2.34
N PHE A 171 -5.84 13.06 -1.61
CA PHE A 171 -5.51 12.57 -0.28
C PHE A 171 -5.33 11.06 -0.30
N PHE A 172 -4.18 10.60 0.15
CA PHE A 172 -3.82 9.20 0.31
C PHE A 172 -3.68 8.88 1.79
N ALA A 173 -4.57 8.04 2.33
CA ALA A 173 -4.48 7.59 3.71
C ALA A 173 -3.47 6.44 3.82
N GLU A 174 -2.48 6.61 4.69
CA GLU A 174 -1.78 5.45 5.22
C GLU A 174 -2.68 4.74 6.24
N SER A 175 -3.13 3.55 5.85
CA SER A 175 -4.12 2.73 6.56
C SER A 175 -3.57 1.32 6.83
N LEU A 176 -2.25 1.17 6.94
CA LEU A 176 -1.63 -0.14 7.10
C LEU A 176 -1.78 -0.58 8.55
N GLY A 177 -2.20 -1.84 8.75
CA GLY A 177 -2.39 -2.41 10.07
C GLY A 177 -3.59 -1.86 10.87
N CYS A 178 -4.42 -1.00 10.28
CA CYS A 178 -5.65 -0.55 10.94
C CYS A 178 -6.79 -1.56 10.78
N SER A 179 -7.86 -1.39 11.57
CA SER A 179 -9.03 -2.26 11.46
C SER A 179 -9.84 -1.99 10.18
N MET A 180 -10.76 -2.90 9.87
CA MET A 180 -11.74 -2.70 8.80
C MET A 180 -12.64 -1.49 9.05
N GLU A 181 -13.00 -1.24 10.32
CA GLU A 181 -13.79 -0.08 10.74
C GLU A 181 -13.02 1.22 10.51
N ASP A 182 -11.75 1.26 10.90
CA ASP A 182 -10.88 2.42 10.65
C ASP A 182 -10.76 2.71 9.15
N THR A 183 -10.57 1.68 8.33
CA THR A 183 -10.50 1.81 6.87
C THR A 183 -11.78 2.42 6.31
N LEU A 184 -12.95 1.93 6.74
CA LEU A 184 -14.24 2.50 6.35
C LEU A 184 -14.39 3.96 6.79
N SER A 185 -13.98 4.26 8.02
CA SER A 185 -14.00 5.62 8.57
C SER A 185 -13.19 6.59 7.71
N LEU A 186 -11.99 6.18 7.28
CA LEU A 186 -11.15 6.96 6.36
C LEU A 186 -11.79 7.14 4.98
N ILE A 187 -12.38 6.09 4.41
CA ILE A 187 -13.08 6.19 3.13
C ILE A 187 -14.25 7.19 3.23
N GLU A 188 -15.05 7.09 4.29
CA GLU A 188 -16.17 7.98 4.56
C GLU A 188 -15.73 9.42 4.86
N ALA A 189 -14.49 9.62 5.34
CA ALA A 189 -13.91 10.94 5.53
C ALA A 189 -13.61 11.66 4.20
N GLY A 190 -13.58 10.92 3.08
CA GLY A 190 -13.37 11.46 1.74
C GLY A 190 -11.95 11.32 1.19
N PHE A 191 -11.14 10.41 1.74
CA PHE A 191 -9.84 10.06 1.17
C PHE A 191 -9.99 9.49 -0.24
N ASP A 192 -9.16 9.97 -1.17
CA ASP A 192 -9.18 9.51 -2.57
C ASP A 192 -8.58 8.11 -2.71
N TYR A 193 -7.61 7.78 -1.87
CA TYR A 193 -6.94 6.49 -1.83
C TYR A 193 -6.70 6.01 -0.40
N VAL A 194 -6.77 4.71 -0.19
CA VAL A 194 -6.28 4.00 1.01
C VAL A 194 -5.13 3.06 0.65
N ALA A 195 -4.28 2.74 1.62
CA ALA A 195 -3.13 1.88 1.39
C ALA A 195 -3.56 0.42 1.34
N SER A 196 -3.07 -0.32 0.33
CA SER A 196 -3.37 -1.74 0.19
C SER A 196 -2.36 -2.62 0.91
N SER A 197 -2.84 -3.66 1.58
CA SER A 197 -2.03 -4.70 2.21
C SER A 197 -1.43 -5.72 1.22
N ALA A 198 -1.52 -5.47 -0.09
CA ALA A 198 -1.11 -6.39 -1.16
C ALA A 198 0.36 -6.86 -1.04
N LYS A 199 1.23 -6.06 -0.42
CA LYS A 199 2.61 -6.45 -0.11
C LYS A 199 2.70 -7.78 0.64
N TRP A 200 1.84 -7.97 1.65
CA TRP A 200 1.89 -9.12 2.56
C TRP A 200 0.96 -10.26 2.17
N TRP A 201 0.18 -10.11 1.09
CA TRP A 201 -0.67 -11.19 0.63
C TRP A 201 0.18 -12.35 0.07
N ASP A 202 -0.16 -13.55 0.53
CA ASP A 202 0.40 -14.84 0.13
C ASP A 202 -0.30 -15.46 -1.08
N TYR A 203 -1.21 -14.70 -1.70
CA TYR A 203 -2.02 -15.06 -2.86
C TYR A 203 -3.13 -16.09 -2.61
N GLU A 204 -3.36 -16.49 -1.35
CA GLU A 204 -4.38 -17.50 -1.02
C GLU A 204 -5.25 -17.13 0.20
N SER A 205 -4.71 -16.35 1.14
CA SER A 205 -5.37 -16.04 2.40
C SER A 205 -6.57 -15.12 2.22
N GLU A 206 -7.66 -15.45 2.92
CA GLU A 206 -8.95 -14.77 2.83
C GLU A 206 -8.92 -13.33 3.36
N TRP A 207 -8.12 -13.06 4.39
CA TRP A 207 -8.04 -11.74 5.04
C TRP A 207 -7.77 -10.60 4.03
N PHE A 208 -6.95 -10.87 3.01
CA PHE A 208 -6.62 -9.86 2.02
C PHE A 208 -7.81 -9.59 1.10
N ILE A 209 -8.53 -10.63 0.69
CA ILE A 209 -9.72 -10.50 -0.15
C ILE A 209 -10.78 -9.67 0.57
N GLU A 210 -11.01 -9.94 1.85
CA GLU A 210 -11.96 -9.16 2.66
C GLU A 210 -11.55 -7.68 2.72
N GLN A 211 -10.30 -7.37 3.08
CA GLN A 211 -9.78 -5.99 3.14
C GLN A 211 -9.86 -5.29 1.77
N TYR A 212 -9.45 -5.99 0.72
CA TYR A 212 -9.46 -5.50 -0.64
C TYR A 212 -10.88 -5.20 -1.13
N ASP A 213 -11.84 -6.11 -0.89
CA ASP A 213 -13.23 -5.97 -1.31
C ASP A 213 -13.94 -4.81 -0.58
N LEU A 214 -13.68 -4.67 0.72
CA LEU A 214 -14.19 -3.55 1.52
C LEU A 214 -13.76 -2.19 0.95
N ALA A 215 -12.49 -2.04 0.58
CA ALA A 215 -11.96 -0.79 0.05
C ALA A 215 -12.41 -0.56 -1.40
N ARG A 216 -12.29 -1.55 -2.30
CA ARG A 216 -12.59 -1.37 -3.74
C ARG A 216 -14.02 -0.96 -4.05
N GLU A 217 -14.98 -1.30 -3.19
CA GLU A 217 -16.40 -1.00 -3.41
C GLU A 217 -16.71 0.48 -3.15
N LYS A 218 -15.84 1.18 -2.41
CA LYS A 218 -16.13 2.51 -1.87
C LYS A 218 -15.03 3.53 -2.15
N SER A 219 -13.79 3.09 -2.39
CA SER A 219 -12.63 3.94 -2.64
C SER A 219 -11.60 3.26 -3.55
N LYS A 220 -10.52 3.97 -3.85
CA LYS A 220 -9.39 3.46 -4.61
C LYS A 220 -8.27 3.02 -3.67
N GLN A 221 -7.38 2.17 -4.18
CA GLN A 221 -6.26 1.64 -3.40
C GLN A 221 -4.92 1.90 -4.09
N ILE A 222 -3.88 2.12 -3.29
CA ILE A 222 -2.48 2.13 -3.73
C ILE A 222 -1.76 0.91 -3.17
N ALA A 223 -1.24 0.07 -4.05
CA ALA A 223 -0.35 -1.03 -3.69
C ALA A 223 1.13 -0.60 -3.80
N PHE A 224 2.00 -1.30 -3.08
CA PHE A 224 3.43 -1.07 -3.15
C PHE A 224 4.20 -2.35 -2.79
N PRO A 225 5.39 -2.56 -3.34
CA PRO A 225 6.21 -3.71 -3.01
C PRO A 225 7.06 -3.47 -1.75
N SER A 226 7.42 -2.22 -1.49
CA SER A 226 8.11 -1.75 -0.27
C SER A 226 7.73 -0.30 0.02
N ASN A 227 7.96 0.15 1.25
CA ASN A 227 7.89 1.56 1.65
C ASN A 227 9.02 1.88 2.65
N HIS A 228 9.02 3.09 3.24
CA HIS A 228 10.05 3.49 4.21
C HIS A 228 9.99 2.73 5.55
N ASP A 229 8.82 2.16 5.89
CA ASP A 229 8.63 1.38 7.12
C ASP A 229 9.04 -0.09 6.98
N THR A 230 9.20 -0.58 5.76
CA THR A 230 9.54 -1.99 5.50
C THR A 230 11.02 -2.16 5.19
N LEU A 231 11.50 -3.40 5.28
CA LEU A 231 12.76 -3.75 4.66
C LEU A 231 12.66 -3.54 3.13
N ARG A 232 13.82 -3.36 2.49
CA ARG A 232 13.90 -3.36 1.04
C ARG A 232 13.53 -4.74 0.52
N LEU A 233 12.76 -4.81 -0.56
CA LEU A 233 12.25 -6.07 -1.07
C LEU A 233 13.36 -7.06 -1.46
N ILE A 234 14.48 -6.55 -1.99
CA ILE A 234 15.65 -7.36 -2.32
C ILE A 234 16.29 -8.00 -1.08
N ASN A 235 16.24 -7.32 0.07
CA ASN A 235 16.70 -7.83 1.35
C ASN A 235 15.75 -8.92 1.87
N GLU A 236 14.44 -8.65 1.86
CA GLU A 236 13.41 -9.63 2.26
C GLU A 236 13.49 -10.94 1.44
N TYR A 237 13.84 -10.83 0.16
CA TYR A 237 13.98 -11.97 -0.75
C TYR A 237 15.41 -12.49 -0.88
N ASN A 238 16.30 -12.15 0.06
CA ASN A 238 17.68 -12.67 0.12
C ASN A 238 18.45 -12.52 -1.20
N GLY A 239 18.27 -11.41 -1.92
CA GLY A 239 18.92 -11.14 -3.19
C GLY A 239 18.21 -11.71 -4.43
N ASN A 240 17.04 -12.35 -4.28
CA ASN A 240 16.32 -12.96 -5.41
C ASN A 240 15.58 -11.91 -6.26
N ILE A 241 16.25 -11.46 -7.32
CA ILE A 241 15.71 -10.47 -8.27
C ILE A 241 14.43 -10.95 -8.99
N TRP A 242 14.26 -12.25 -9.23
CA TRP A 242 13.08 -12.76 -9.93
C TRP A 242 11.83 -12.61 -9.07
N GLN A 243 11.96 -12.86 -7.77
CA GLN A 243 10.89 -12.63 -6.81
C GLN A 243 10.58 -11.12 -6.65
N VAL A 244 11.60 -10.25 -6.74
CA VAL A 244 11.40 -8.79 -6.78
C VAL A 244 10.60 -8.37 -8.00
N MET A 245 10.99 -8.83 -9.19
CA MET A 245 10.30 -8.53 -10.45
C MET A 245 8.86 -9.04 -10.45
N GLN A 246 8.62 -10.24 -9.90
CA GLN A 246 7.28 -10.79 -9.69
C GLN A 246 6.43 -9.85 -8.84
N ARG A 247 6.96 -9.44 -7.67
CA ARG A 247 6.21 -8.61 -6.72
C ARG A 247 5.93 -7.22 -7.28
N PHE A 248 6.86 -6.63 -8.03
CA PHE A 248 6.61 -5.38 -8.76
C PHE A 248 5.44 -5.54 -9.72
N LEU A 249 5.48 -6.55 -10.61
CA LEU A 249 4.40 -6.78 -11.55
C LEU A 249 3.06 -7.03 -10.83
N PHE A 250 3.05 -7.85 -9.78
CA PHE A 250 1.86 -8.11 -8.98
C PHE A 250 1.27 -6.82 -8.37
N THR A 251 2.08 -6.02 -7.67
CA THR A 251 1.60 -4.77 -7.05
C THR A 251 1.12 -3.76 -8.08
N ALA A 252 1.66 -3.80 -9.30
CA ALA A 252 1.26 -2.92 -10.37
C ALA A 252 -0.09 -3.29 -11.02
N ILE A 253 -0.52 -4.55 -10.95
CA ILE A 253 -1.75 -5.03 -11.60
C ILE A 253 -2.91 -5.27 -10.62
N VAL A 254 -2.67 -5.22 -9.31
CA VAL A 254 -3.66 -5.62 -8.30
C VAL A 254 -4.60 -4.46 -7.91
N CYS A 255 -4.10 -3.24 -7.79
CA CYS A 255 -4.86 -2.07 -7.33
C CYS A 255 -4.97 -0.96 -8.39
N ASP A 256 -5.69 0.13 -8.07
CA ASP A 256 -5.89 1.28 -8.97
C ASP A 256 -4.61 2.07 -9.23
N MET A 257 -3.69 2.03 -8.28
CA MET A 257 -2.40 2.68 -8.34
C MET A 257 -1.35 1.82 -7.67
N TRP A 258 -0.10 2.07 -8.05
CA TRP A 258 1.05 1.46 -7.42
C TRP A 258 2.17 2.48 -7.27
N MET A 259 3.01 2.26 -6.26
CA MET A 259 4.21 3.05 -6.02
C MET A 259 5.40 2.13 -5.70
N ILE A 260 6.60 2.67 -5.85
CA ILE A 260 7.84 2.02 -5.42
C ILE A 260 8.63 2.99 -4.54
N THR A 261 9.52 2.45 -3.71
CA THR A 261 10.45 3.27 -2.95
C THR A 261 11.69 3.54 -3.79
N LEU A 262 12.14 4.79 -3.87
CA LEU A 262 13.38 5.16 -4.56
C LEU A 262 14.54 4.26 -4.08
N GLY A 263 15.27 3.69 -5.03
CA GLY A 263 16.37 2.75 -4.80
C GLY A 263 15.99 1.29 -5.00
N ASP A 264 14.70 0.95 -4.97
CA ASP A 264 14.23 -0.42 -5.25
C ASP A 264 14.56 -0.84 -6.69
N GLU A 265 14.50 0.11 -7.63
CA GLU A 265 14.89 -0.09 -9.03
C GLU A 265 16.38 -0.39 -9.19
N TYR A 266 17.21 0.07 -8.24
CA TYR A 266 18.66 -0.09 -8.26
C TYR A 266 19.18 -1.22 -7.36
N GLY A 267 18.28 -1.92 -6.66
CA GLY A 267 18.66 -2.96 -5.72
C GLY A 267 19.37 -2.43 -4.48
N PHE A 268 18.90 -1.29 -3.97
CA PHE A 268 19.32 -0.78 -2.67
C PHE A 268 18.89 -1.75 -1.58
N TYR A 269 19.82 -2.09 -0.69
CA TYR A 269 19.67 -3.19 0.25
C TYR A 269 19.27 -2.71 1.64
N ASN A 270 19.64 -1.48 1.99
CA ASN A 270 19.41 -0.94 3.32
C ASN A 270 18.02 -0.32 3.44
N ARG A 271 17.38 -0.57 4.59
CA ARG A 271 16.11 0.06 4.94
C ARG A 271 16.27 1.58 4.97
N CYS A 272 15.21 2.28 4.58
CA CYS A 272 15.16 3.74 4.69
C CYS A 272 15.37 4.17 6.15
N ASP A 273 16.35 5.04 6.39
CA ASP A 273 16.62 5.63 7.69
C ASP A 273 16.00 7.03 7.73
N VAL A 274 14.87 7.15 8.44
CA VAL A 274 14.13 8.41 8.57
C VAL A 274 14.75 9.37 9.60
N VAL A 275 15.87 9.02 10.23
CA VAL A 275 16.57 9.87 11.20
C VAL A 275 17.82 10.48 10.58
N LYS A 276 18.66 9.65 9.98
CA LYS A 276 19.95 10.08 9.40
C LYS A 276 19.90 10.27 7.89
N GLY A 277 18.86 9.75 7.24
CA GLY A 277 18.88 9.53 5.80
C GLY A 277 19.79 8.37 5.43
N ASN A 278 19.72 7.96 4.18
CA ASN A 278 20.63 6.97 3.60
C ASN A 278 21.59 7.66 2.63
N GLU A 279 22.83 7.22 2.62
CA GLU A 279 23.71 7.49 1.47
C GLU A 279 23.19 6.75 0.24
N PHE A 280 23.48 7.29 -0.95
CA PHE A 280 23.17 6.60 -2.19
C PHE A 280 23.99 5.31 -2.28
N GLU A 281 23.32 4.16 -2.27
CA GLU A 281 23.99 2.85 -2.27
C GLU A 281 24.59 2.53 -3.65
N ASN A 282 25.49 1.54 -3.68
CA ASN A 282 25.95 0.98 -4.96
C ASN A 282 24.78 0.29 -5.67
N ILE A 283 24.64 0.57 -6.97
CA ILE A 283 23.63 -0.05 -7.81
C ILE A 283 23.97 -1.54 -7.98
N SER A 284 23.08 -2.41 -7.52
CA SER A 284 23.22 -3.87 -7.63
C SER A 284 22.67 -4.41 -8.95
N TYR A 285 21.59 -3.79 -9.45
CA TYR A 285 20.95 -4.05 -10.74
C TYR A 285 20.21 -2.80 -11.19
N ASP A 286 19.66 -2.76 -12.41
CA ASP A 286 18.81 -1.65 -12.87
C ASP A 286 17.52 -2.17 -13.50
N LEU A 287 16.41 -2.00 -12.79
CA LEU A 287 15.06 -2.37 -13.22
C LEU A 287 14.28 -1.17 -13.78
N SER A 288 14.90 -0.03 -14.04
CA SER A 288 14.21 1.19 -14.47
C SER A 288 13.42 1.02 -15.77
N GLU A 289 13.98 0.31 -16.75
CA GLU A 289 13.28 0.03 -18.01
C GLU A 289 12.18 -1.02 -17.82
N PHE A 290 12.43 -2.05 -17.01
CA PHE A 290 11.40 -3.05 -16.64
C PHE A 290 10.19 -2.42 -15.97
N ILE A 291 10.40 -1.52 -15.00
CA ILE A 291 9.35 -0.75 -14.31
C ILE A 291 8.58 0.13 -15.30
N LYS A 292 9.29 0.79 -16.23
CA LYS A 292 8.66 1.59 -17.28
C LYS A 292 7.78 0.74 -18.20
N ASP A 293 8.27 -0.44 -18.57
CA ASP A 293 7.53 -1.38 -19.41
C ASP A 293 6.30 -1.92 -18.70
N ILE A 294 6.35 -2.17 -17.38
CA ILE A 294 5.15 -2.50 -16.59
C ILE A 294 4.09 -1.40 -16.72
N GLY A 295 4.48 -0.13 -16.59
CA GLY A 295 3.57 1.00 -16.77
C GLY A 295 2.93 1.03 -18.16
N ASN A 296 3.71 0.78 -19.21
CA ASN A 296 3.20 0.69 -20.58
C ASN A 296 2.28 -0.52 -20.77
N TYR A 297 2.61 -1.65 -20.16
CA TYR A 297 1.82 -2.88 -20.21
C TYR A 297 0.44 -2.68 -19.61
N ILE A 298 0.34 -2.06 -18.43
CA ILE A 298 -0.94 -1.78 -17.77
C ILE A 298 -1.78 -0.81 -18.60
N LYS A 299 -1.17 0.24 -19.16
CA LYS A 299 -1.86 1.20 -20.04
C LYS A 299 -2.44 0.57 -21.30
N ASN A 300 -1.94 -0.59 -21.73
CA ASN A 300 -2.46 -1.34 -22.88
C ASN A 300 -3.42 -2.49 -22.50
N ASN A 301 -3.68 -2.69 -21.20
CA ASN A 301 -4.52 -3.77 -20.68
C ASN A 301 -5.44 -3.24 -19.57
N ASP A 302 -6.51 -2.55 -19.95
CA ASP A 302 -7.40 -1.80 -19.04
C ASP A 302 -7.96 -2.62 -17.85
N ILE A 303 -8.19 -3.93 -18.02
CA ILE A 303 -8.63 -4.83 -16.93
C ILE A 303 -7.62 -4.89 -15.77
N LEU A 304 -6.34 -4.62 -16.04
CA LEU A 304 -5.27 -4.64 -15.04
C LEU A 304 -5.12 -3.32 -14.29
N ALA A 305 -5.68 -2.22 -14.79
CA ALA A 305 -5.43 -0.87 -14.28
C ALA A 305 -6.22 -0.47 -13.02
N ASN A 306 -7.23 -1.27 -12.61
CA ASN A 306 -8.16 -0.90 -11.54
C ASN A 306 -8.33 -2.01 -10.48
N CYS A 307 -8.91 -1.67 -9.33
CA CYS A 307 -9.33 -2.63 -8.30
C CYS A 307 -10.55 -3.49 -8.73
N GLY A 308 -10.36 -4.36 -9.72
CA GLY A 308 -11.33 -5.37 -10.13
C GLY A 308 -11.62 -6.42 -9.05
N LYS A 309 -12.81 -7.03 -9.02
CA LYS A 309 -13.10 -8.10 -8.04
C LYS A 309 -12.05 -9.22 -8.15
N ILE A 310 -11.58 -9.74 -7.03
CA ILE A 310 -10.65 -10.88 -6.98
C ILE A 310 -11.39 -12.12 -6.46
N VAL A 311 -11.17 -13.27 -7.10
CA VAL A 311 -11.68 -14.56 -6.64
C VAL A 311 -10.53 -15.55 -6.58
N SER A 312 -10.11 -15.91 -5.37
CA SER A 312 -9.05 -16.90 -5.13
C SER A 312 -9.57 -18.31 -5.41
N ILE A 313 -8.96 -19.00 -6.37
CA ILE A 313 -9.30 -20.37 -6.74
C ILE A 313 -8.79 -21.33 -5.66
N ASP A 314 -7.58 -21.10 -5.15
CA ASP A 314 -6.98 -21.92 -4.10
C ASP A 314 -7.83 -21.90 -2.81
N LEU A 315 -8.38 -20.73 -2.46
CA LEU A 315 -9.27 -20.60 -1.30
C LEU A 315 -10.60 -21.36 -1.51
N GLN A 316 -11.17 -21.30 -2.70
CA GLN A 316 -12.41 -22.02 -3.03
C GLN A 316 -12.19 -23.54 -3.01
N GLU A 317 -11.10 -24.03 -3.60
CA GLU A 317 -10.72 -25.44 -3.58
C GLU A 317 -10.51 -25.91 -2.12
N LYS A 318 -9.82 -25.12 -1.29
CA LYS A 318 -9.63 -25.43 0.13
C LYS A 318 -10.94 -25.53 0.90
N LYS A 319 -11.85 -24.56 0.74
CA LYS A 319 -13.17 -24.58 1.39
C LYS A 319 -13.99 -25.78 0.97
N LEU A 320 -13.98 -26.14 -0.31
CA LEU A 320 -14.68 -27.32 -0.83
C LEU A 320 -14.12 -28.61 -0.22
N ILE A 321 -12.79 -28.75 -0.11
CA ILE A 321 -12.14 -29.90 0.52
C ILE A 321 -12.56 -30.00 2.00
N GLU A 322 -12.56 -28.89 2.73
CA GLU A 322 -13.00 -28.86 4.14
C GLU A 322 -14.48 -29.24 4.29
N GLU A 323 -15.35 -28.79 3.39
CA GLU A 323 -16.77 -29.17 3.37
C GLU A 323 -16.96 -30.67 3.06
N LEU A 324 -16.20 -31.23 2.12
CA LEU A 324 -16.24 -32.65 1.79
C LEU A 324 -15.68 -33.51 2.94
N LYS A 325 -14.59 -33.10 3.60
CA LYS A 325 -14.06 -33.76 4.80
C LYS A 325 -15.11 -33.81 5.91
N LYS A 326 -15.77 -32.68 6.21
CA LYS A 326 -16.87 -32.63 7.21
C LYS A 326 -18.04 -33.54 6.83
N LYS A 327 -18.43 -33.60 5.56
CA LYS A 327 -19.49 -34.52 5.09
C LYS A 327 -19.06 -35.99 5.25
N LEU A 328 -17.79 -36.31 4.97
CA LEU A 328 -17.24 -37.65 5.13
C LEU A 328 -17.20 -38.06 6.61
N GLU A 329 -16.69 -37.20 7.49
CA GLU A 329 -16.65 -37.42 8.95
C GLU A 329 -18.05 -37.67 9.52
N ASN A 330 -19.03 -36.83 9.18
CA ASN A 330 -20.42 -37.05 9.57
C ASN A 330 -20.98 -38.40 9.08
N SER A 331 -20.57 -38.85 7.89
CA SER A 331 -20.97 -40.17 7.35
C SER A 331 -20.18 -41.36 7.94
N GLN A 332 -18.98 -41.10 8.46
CA GLN A 332 -18.11 -42.10 9.10
C GLN A 332 -18.44 -42.28 10.58
N GLU A 333 -18.89 -41.22 11.28
CA GLU A 333 -19.49 -41.33 12.61
C GLU A 333 -20.77 -42.20 12.59
N GLU A 334 -21.53 -42.18 11.49
CA GLU A 334 -22.65 -43.12 11.27
C GLU A 334 -22.19 -44.57 10.98
N ASN A 335 -20.93 -44.79 10.57
CA ASN A 335 -20.42 -46.09 10.10
C ASN A 335 -19.23 -46.68 10.89
N ASN A 336 -18.78 -46.04 11.98
CA ASN A 336 -17.72 -46.55 12.88
C ASN A 336 -16.40 -46.91 12.18
N ILE A 337 -15.90 -46.03 11.29
CA ILE A 337 -14.61 -46.22 10.61
C ILE A 337 -13.71 -45.02 10.92
N ASN A 338 -12.67 -45.23 11.74
CA ASN A 338 -11.59 -44.26 11.95
C ASN A 338 -10.50 -44.47 10.90
N ASN A 339 -10.14 -43.40 10.19
CA ASN A 339 -8.91 -43.33 9.40
C ASN A 339 -8.11 -42.11 9.86
N ASP A 340 -7.14 -42.34 10.75
CA ASP A 340 -6.13 -41.36 11.13
C ASP A 340 -4.97 -41.44 10.12
N ASN A 341 -5.00 -40.58 9.10
CA ASN A 341 -3.82 -40.26 8.29
C ASN A 341 -3.89 -38.77 7.92
N GLU A 342 -3.33 -37.93 8.79
CA GLU A 342 -2.99 -36.55 8.44
C GLU A 342 -1.68 -36.58 7.61
N GLU A 343 -1.81 -36.69 6.28
CA GLU A 343 -0.71 -36.32 5.39
C GLU A 343 -0.59 -34.78 5.42
N GLU A 344 0.62 -34.26 5.70
CA GLU A 344 0.92 -32.83 5.57
C GLU A 344 0.60 -32.39 4.13
N GLU A 345 -0.43 -31.56 3.99
CA GLU A 345 -0.94 -31.09 2.71
C GLU A 345 0.15 -30.27 2.00
N LYS A 346 0.79 -30.87 0.99
CA LYS A 346 1.89 -30.22 0.25
C LYS A 346 1.35 -28.96 -0.43
N LYS A 347 1.80 -27.80 0.03
CA LYS A 347 1.32 -26.49 -0.43
C LYS A 347 1.55 -26.34 -1.94
N ASN A 348 0.48 -26.11 -2.70
CA ASN A 348 0.56 -25.88 -4.16
C ASN A 348 1.41 -24.63 -4.44
N PRO A 349 2.52 -24.73 -5.20
CA PRO A 349 3.38 -23.58 -5.52
C PRO A 349 2.77 -22.62 -6.55
N LEU A 350 1.74 -23.05 -7.29
CA LEU A 350 1.01 -22.20 -8.24
C LEU A 350 -0.23 -21.60 -7.59
N LYS A 351 -0.15 -20.31 -7.28
CA LYS A 351 -1.27 -19.51 -6.74
C LYS A 351 -2.10 -18.93 -7.87
N ARG A 352 -3.42 -19.04 -7.76
CA ARG A 352 -4.37 -18.85 -8.85
C ARG A 352 -5.57 -18.06 -8.37
N PHE A 353 -5.83 -16.94 -9.04
CA PHE A 353 -7.02 -16.14 -8.79
C PHE A 353 -7.53 -15.50 -10.06
N TYR A 354 -8.84 -15.28 -10.11
CA TYR A 354 -9.44 -14.44 -11.14
C TYR A 354 -9.41 -12.99 -10.72
N LYS A 355 -9.22 -12.11 -11.69
CA LYS A 355 -9.46 -10.67 -11.55
C LYS A 355 -10.46 -10.24 -12.61
N TYR A 356 -11.54 -9.59 -12.19
CA TYR A 356 -12.61 -9.11 -13.07
C TYR A 356 -12.39 -7.66 -13.47
N SER A 357 -12.93 -7.23 -14.61
CA SER A 357 -13.09 -5.79 -14.89
C SER A 357 -14.04 -5.13 -13.88
N LEU A 358 -14.02 -3.79 -13.80
CA LEU A 358 -14.91 -3.06 -12.88
C LEU A 358 -16.40 -3.28 -13.16
N ASP A 359 -16.77 -3.52 -14.42
CA ASP A 359 -18.14 -3.86 -14.82
C ASP A 359 -18.41 -5.38 -14.82
N GLU A 360 -17.41 -6.15 -14.37
CA GLU A 360 -17.39 -7.61 -14.29
C GLU A 360 -17.68 -8.34 -15.60
N LYS A 361 -17.58 -7.67 -16.76
CA LYS A 361 -17.81 -8.31 -18.07
C LYS A 361 -16.62 -9.15 -18.52
N ASP A 362 -15.41 -8.67 -18.24
CA ASP A 362 -14.18 -9.34 -18.58
C ASP A 362 -13.54 -9.95 -17.34
N VAL A 363 -12.78 -11.03 -17.54
CA VAL A 363 -12.07 -11.73 -16.48
C VAL A 363 -10.73 -12.22 -17.00
N VAL A 364 -9.72 -12.11 -16.16
CA VAL A 364 -8.41 -12.72 -16.37
C VAL A 364 -8.13 -13.74 -15.28
N LEU A 365 -7.51 -14.84 -15.65
CA LEU A 365 -6.84 -15.75 -14.74
C LEU A 365 -5.42 -15.25 -14.52
N ILE A 366 -5.05 -15.02 -13.26
CA ILE A 366 -3.68 -14.71 -12.85
C ILE A 366 -3.13 -15.93 -12.14
N VAL A 367 -1.94 -16.38 -12.59
CA VAL A 367 -1.24 -17.52 -12.01
C VAL A 367 0.17 -17.09 -11.64
N ILE A 368 0.57 -17.40 -10.41
CA ILE A 368 1.84 -17.00 -9.81
C ILE A 368 2.56 -18.24 -9.32
N ASN A 369 3.74 -18.52 -9.87
CA ASN A 369 4.65 -19.51 -9.30
C ASN A 369 5.40 -18.89 -8.12
N THR A 370 5.23 -19.42 -6.91
CA THR A 370 5.91 -18.92 -5.71
C THR A 370 7.18 -19.69 -5.37
N SER A 371 7.56 -20.68 -6.19
CA SER A 371 8.70 -21.56 -5.95
C SER A 371 9.94 -21.14 -6.75
N GLU A 372 11.08 -21.70 -6.34
CA GLU A 372 12.36 -21.64 -7.05
C GLU A 372 12.47 -22.64 -8.22
N ASP A 373 11.48 -23.53 -8.35
CA ASP A 373 11.41 -24.56 -9.37
C ASP A 373 10.51 -24.14 -10.54
N LYS A 374 10.66 -24.85 -11.66
CA LYS A 374 9.70 -24.77 -12.75
C LYS A 374 8.45 -25.55 -12.38
N GLU A 375 7.30 -24.96 -12.67
CA GLU A 375 6.00 -25.54 -12.39
C GLU A 375 5.16 -25.65 -13.65
N THR A 376 4.21 -26.56 -13.68
CA THR A 376 3.32 -26.77 -14.83
C THR A 376 1.86 -26.72 -14.40
N LEU A 377 1.03 -26.03 -15.18
CA LEU A 377 -0.41 -25.97 -14.96
C LEU A 377 -1.15 -26.65 -16.13
N GLU A 378 -2.03 -27.59 -15.80
CA GLU A 378 -3.06 -28.10 -16.71
C GLU A 378 -4.11 -26.99 -16.95
N ILE A 379 -4.24 -26.56 -18.20
CA ILE A 379 -5.00 -25.36 -18.55
C ILE A 379 -6.41 -25.61 -19.11
N ASP A 380 -6.73 -26.85 -19.47
CA ASP A 380 -7.99 -27.20 -20.15
C ASP A 380 -9.23 -26.80 -19.34
N LYS A 381 -9.12 -26.78 -18.01
CA LYS A 381 -10.22 -26.42 -17.10
C LYS A 381 -10.47 -24.90 -16.97
N TYR A 382 -9.62 -24.05 -17.54
CA TYR A 382 -9.69 -22.60 -17.33
C TYR A 382 -10.27 -21.81 -18.51
N ASN A 383 -10.66 -22.48 -19.61
CA ASN A 383 -11.25 -21.81 -20.79
C ASN A 383 -10.41 -20.61 -21.28
N ILE A 384 -9.09 -20.79 -21.37
CA ILE A 384 -8.15 -19.74 -21.77
C ILE A 384 -8.37 -19.36 -23.23
N ILE A 385 -8.47 -18.06 -23.50
CA ILE A 385 -8.64 -17.47 -24.83
C ILE A 385 -7.30 -16.94 -25.35
N GLU A 386 -6.55 -16.24 -24.49
CA GLU A 386 -5.36 -15.48 -24.89
C GLU A 386 -4.38 -15.38 -23.72
N ASP A 387 -3.09 -15.60 -23.97
CA ASP A 387 -2.01 -15.24 -23.04
C ASP A 387 -1.65 -13.75 -23.24
N ILE A 388 -2.03 -12.94 -22.25
CA ILE A 388 -1.73 -11.51 -22.24
C ILE A 388 -0.59 -11.18 -21.27
N SER A 389 0.19 -12.17 -20.83
CA SER A 389 1.25 -11.98 -19.82
C SER A 389 2.23 -10.89 -20.21
N PHE A 390 2.81 -10.26 -19.19
CA PHE A 390 3.83 -9.23 -19.37
C PHE A 390 5.02 -9.73 -20.20
N ASN A 391 5.48 -10.95 -19.94
CA ASN A 391 6.60 -11.58 -20.64
C ASN A 391 6.33 -13.07 -20.92
N ASN A 392 7.18 -13.67 -21.77
CA ASN A 392 7.19 -15.11 -22.07
C ASN A 392 5.81 -15.69 -22.45
N ARG A 393 5.06 -14.99 -23.31
CA ARG A 393 3.72 -15.40 -23.74
C ARG A 393 3.74 -16.73 -24.48
N VAL A 394 2.72 -17.54 -24.25
CA VAL A 394 2.47 -18.79 -24.97
C VAL A 394 1.50 -18.51 -26.12
N ASN A 395 1.94 -18.81 -27.34
CA ASN A 395 1.13 -18.56 -28.55
C ASN A 395 0.22 -19.74 -28.93
N ASN A 396 0.44 -20.93 -28.37
CA ASN A 396 -0.34 -22.12 -28.65
C ASN A 396 -0.56 -22.95 -27.38
N PHE A 397 -1.81 -23.32 -27.14
CA PHE A 397 -2.26 -24.08 -25.97
C PHE A 397 -2.49 -25.58 -26.28
N GLU A 398 -2.08 -26.06 -27.46
CA GLU A 398 -2.26 -27.45 -27.93
C GLU A 398 -1.80 -28.53 -26.95
N SER A 399 -0.80 -28.26 -26.10
CA SER A 399 -0.30 -29.22 -25.11
C SER A 399 -1.27 -29.46 -23.95
N GLY A 400 -2.29 -28.60 -23.74
CA GLY A 400 -3.12 -28.59 -22.53
C GLY A 400 -2.37 -28.17 -21.26
N VAL A 401 -1.07 -27.87 -21.37
CA VAL A 401 -0.17 -27.58 -20.25
C VAL A 401 0.66 -26.33 -20.51
N VAL A 402 0.77 -25.46 -19.52
CA VAL A 402 1.64 -24.28 -19.54
C VAL A 402 2.74 -24.38 -18.48
N GLU A 403 3.99 -24.15 -18.89
CA GLU A 403 5.14 -24.04 -17.99
C GLU A 403 5.24 -22.63 -17.39
N PHE A 404 5.61 -22.59 -16.10
CA PHE A 404 5.93 -21.40 -15.33
C PHE A 404 7.38 -21.48 -14.87
N LEU A 405 8.17 -20.48 -15.25
CA LEU A 405 9.52 -20.31 -14.70
C LEU A 405 9.45 -19.99 -13.20
N PRO A 406 10.56 -20.20 -12.46
CA PRO A 406 10.66 -19.80 -11.06
C PRO A 406 10.23 -18.34 -10.87
N TYR A 407 9.38 -18.10 -9.87
CA TYR A 407 8.83 -16.78 -9.57
C TYR A 407 8.10 -16.08 -10.74
N GLN A 408 7.61 -16.82 -11.73
CA GLN A 408 6.89 -16.21 -12.84
C GLN A 408 5.41 -15.90 -12.50
N LEU A 409 4.93 -14.75 -12.97
CA LEU A 409 3.51 -14.39 -13.00
C LEU A 409 3.03 -14.37 -14.45
N LYS A 410 1.97 -15.12 -14.76
CA LYS A 410 1.29 -15.10 -16.06
C LYS A 410 -0.17 -14.68 -15.91
N ILE A 411 -0.69 -14.05 -16.97
CA ILE A 411 -2.04 -13.52 -17.03
C ILE A 411 -2.70 -13.97 -18.32
N PHE A 412 -3.86 -14.60 -18.20
CA PHE A 412 -4.62 -15.15 -19.31
C PHE A 412 -6.02 -14.54 -19.34
N LYS A 413 -6.50 -14.14 -20.51
CA LYS A 413 -7.93 -13.87 -20.69
C LYS A 413 -8.66 -15.20 -20.73
N VAL A 414 -9.78 -15.28 -20.03
CA VAL A 414 -10.62 -16.49 -19.97
C VAL A 414 -12.06 -16.18 -20.35
N VAL A 415 -12.79 -17.17 -20.85
CA VAL A 415 -14.24 -17.02 -21.04
C VAL A 415 -14.89 -16.98 -19.66
N LYS A 416 -15.74 -15.98 -19.41
CA LYS A 416 -16.55 -15.94 -18.18
C LYS A 416 -17.52 -17.12 -18.19
N THR A 417 -17.15 -18.21 -17.53
CA THR A 417 -18.04 -19.36 -17.35
C THR A 417 -19.13 -18.95 -16.36
N ILE A 418 -20.37 -18.84 -16.84
CA ILE A 418 -21.54 -18.74 -15.97
C ILE A 418 -21.62 -20.09 -15.24
N SER A 419 -21.57 -20.07 -13.91
CA SER A 419 -21.61 -21.22 -12.98
C SER A 419 -20.40 -22.17 -12.98
N TYR A 420 -19.66 -22.15 -11.87
CA TYR A 420 -18.87 -23.28 -11.40
C TYR A 420 -19.85 -24.38 -10.94
N ASN A 421 -20.05 -25.43 -11.75
CA ASN A 421 -20.41 -26.74 -11.22
C ASN A 421 -19.10 -27.48 -10.96
N LEU A 422 -18.63 -27.43 -9.71
CA LEU A 422 -17.52 -28.26 -9.21
C LEU A 422 -18.00 -29.68 -8.84
N GLU A 423 -19.04 -30.17 -9.51
CA GLU A 423 -19.50 -31.56 -9.43
C GLU A 423 -18.82 -32.34 -10.56
N GLY A 424 -17.57 -32.74 -10.35
CA GLY A 424 -16.80 -33.57 -11.27
C GLY A 424 -15.92 -34.54 -10.49
#